data_AF-A0A6M1ZFY1-F1
#
_entry.id   AF-A0A6M1ZFY1-F1
#
_cell.length_a   1.000
_cell.length_b   1.000
_cell.length_c   1.000
_cell.angle_alpha   90.00
_cell.angle_beta   90.00
_cell.angle_gamma   90.00
#
_symmetry.space_group_name_H-M   'P 1'
#
loop_
_entity.id
_entity.type
_entity.pdbx_description
1 polymer ?
#
loop_
_entity_poly.entity_id
_entity_poly.type
_entity_poly.pdbx_seq_one_letter_code
_entity_poly.pdbx_strand_id
1 'polypeptide(L)'
;MIEQKKQIGDLFKTKRHEMNLSLKEVENATSIRMLYLKAIEEGGVDKLLSKVYILGFVRQYASFLGLDGDKIIKQNPKAFDSNVPKQDFDYGIGTLEVRNTQSSSAKILPNAMWIVIGIVVLIGAWFFARAIGVF
;
A
#
# COMPACT_ATOMS: atom_id res chain seq x y z
N MET A 1 -1.52 -21.11 2.86
CA MET A 1 -0.91 -19.77 2.63
C MET A 1 0.55 -19.74 3.06
N ILE A 2 0.85 -20.06 4.32
CA ILE A 2 2.24 -20.10 4.84
C ILE A 2 3.09 -21.13 4.08
N GLU A 3 2.54 -22.32 3.80
CA GLU A 3 3.26 -23.38 3.09
C GLU A 3 3.72 -22.97 1.68
N GLN A 4 2.87 -22.29 0.89
CA GLN A 4 3.24 -21.82 -0.45
C GLN A 4 4.33 -20.76 -0.43
N LYS A 5 4.28 -19.81 0.52
CA LYS A 5 5.31 -18.78 0.67
C LYS A 5 6.66 -19.42 1.02
N LYS A 6 6.65 -20.42 1.89
CA LYS A 6 7.85 -21.15 2.27
C LYS A 6 8.44 -21.94 1.10
N GLN A 7 7.61 -22.64 0.31
CA GLN A 7 8.05 -23.34 -0.89
C GLN A 7 8.73 -22.41 -1.91
N ILE A 8 8.17 -21.22 -2.11
CA ILE A 8 8.78 -20.20 -2.97
C ILE A 8 10.12 -19.73 -2.37
N GLY A 9 10.14 -19.42 -1.07
CA GLY A 9 11.36 -19.02 -0.37
C GLY A 9 12.47 -20.07 -0.47
N ASP A 10 12.12 -21.34 -0.30
CA ASP A 10 13.04 -22.48 -0.43
C ASP A 10 13.58 -22.62 -1.87
N LEU A 11 12.77 -22.31 -2.89
CA LEU A 11 13.23 -22.25 -4.29
C LEU A 11 14.31 -21.16 -4.48
N PHE A 12 14.07 -19.94 -3.98
CA PHE A 12 15.04 -18.84 -4.04
C PHE A 12 16.34 -19.21 -3.32
N LYS A 13 16.22 -19.74 -2.10
CA LYS A 13 17.34 -20.16 -1.27
C LYS A 13 18.17 -21.23 -1.97
N THR A 14 17.52 -22.26 -2.50
CA THR A 14 18.18 -23.35 -3.23
C THR A 14 18.96 -22.80 -4.42
N LYS A 15 18.33 -21.97 -5.25
CA LYS A 15 18.97 -21.37 -6.43
C LYS A 15 20.16 -20.48 -6.08
N ARG A 16 20.05 -19.68 -5.02
CA ARG A 16 21.18 -18.88 -4.52
C ARG A 16 22.35 -19.77 -4.08
N HIS A 17 22.06 -20.85 -3.37
CA HIS A 17 23.09 -21.79 -2.93
C HIS A 17 23.73 -22.57 -4.08
N GLU A 18 22.97 -22.97 -5.11
CA GLU A 18 23.51 -23.58 -6.33
C GLU A 18 24.52 -22.66 -7.04
N MET A 19 24.33 -21.35 -6.94
CA MET A 19 25.26 -20.34 -7.47
C MET A 19 26.41 -19.99 -6.51
N ASN A 20 26.49 -20.63 -5.33
CA ASN A 20 27.46 -20.35 -4.26
C ASN A 20 27.46 -18.89 -3.77
N LEU A 21 26.30 -18.22 -3.79
CA LEU A 21 26.18 -16.82 -3.39
C LEU A 21 25.72 -16.68 -1.94
N SER A 22 26.34 -15.77 -1.21
CA SER A 22 25.84 -15.25 0.07
C SER A 22 24.74 -14.20 -0.15
N LEU A 23 23.89 -14.00 0.86
CA LEU A 23 22.89 -12.92 0.80
C LEU A 23 23.54 -11.53 0.67
N LYS A 24 24.78 -11.36 1.16
CA LYS A 24 25.51 -10.09 1.06
C LYS A 24 25.93 -9.79 -0.38
N GLU A 25 26.36 -10.81 -1.12
CA GLU A 25 26.69 -10.67 -2.54
C GLU A 25 25.44 -10.36 -3.37
N VAL A 26 24.30 -11.00 -3.07
CA VAL A 26 23.02 -10.69 -3.70
C VAL A 26 22.58 -9.26 -3.37
N GLU A 27 22.73 -8.81 -2.12
CA GLU A 27 22.44 -7.43 -1.71
C GLU A 27 23.29 -6.44 -2.51
N ASN A 28 24.59 -6.69 -2.65
CA ASN A 28 25.49 -5.82 -3.42
C ASN A 28 25.11 -5.77 -4.91
N ALA A 29 24.67 -6.88 -5.49
CA ALA A 29 24.32 -6.95 -6.91
C ALA A 29 22.93 -6.39 -7.23
N THR A 30 21.97 -6.56 -6.33
CA THR A 30 20.55 -6.19 -6.56
C THR A 30 20.13 -4.91 -5.86
N SER A 31 20.93 -4.41 -4.92
CA SER A 31 20.57 -3.34 -3.97
C SER A 31 19.38 -3.67 -3.06
N ILE A 32 18.92 -4.92 -3.05
CA ILE A 32 17.88 -5.39 -2.12
C ILE A 32 18.55 -5.73 -0.80
N ARG A 33 18.14 -5.07 0.28
CA ARG A 33 18.74 -5.33 1.60
C ARG A 33 18.68 -6.80 1.97
N MET A 34 19.76 -7.32 2.55
CA MET A 34 19.87 -8.71 3.01
C MET A 34 18.73 -9.12 3.95
N LEU A 35 18.23 -8.19 4.77
CA LEU A 35 17.04 -8.40 5.61
C LEU A 35 15.83 -8.87 4.79
N TYR A 36 15.57 -8.23 3.65
CA TYR A 36 14.43 -8.55 2.80
C TYR A 36 14.66 -9.82 1.99
N LEU A 37 15.88 -10.03 1.49
CA LEU A 37 16.25 -11.28 0.81
C LEU A 37 16.07 -12.49 1.74
N LYS A 38 16.54 -12.39 2.97
CA LYS A 38 16.33 -13.41 4.01
C LYS A 38 14.84 -13.63 4.28
N ALA A 39 14.06 -12.56 4.42
CA ALA A 39 12.62 -12.67 4.65
C ALA A 39 11.86 -13.28 3.47
N ILE A 40 12.33 -13.08 2.22
CA ILE A 40 11.80 -13.76 1.03
C ILE A 40 12.08 -15.26 1.11
N GLU A 41 13.32 -15.64 1.44
CA GLU A 41 13.71 -17.06 1.60
C GLU A 41 12.97 -17.76 2.75
N GLU A 42 12.62 -17.02 3.80
CA GLU A 42 11.85 -17.54 4.95
C GLU A 42 10.33 -17.46 4.75
N GLY A 43 9.85 -16.89 3.63
CA GLY A 43 8.43 -16.72 3.34
C GLY A 43 7.70 -15.70 4.23
N GLY A 44 8.44 -14.80 4.90
CA GLY A 44 7.94 -13.83 5.88
C GLY A 44 8.03 -12.36 5.44
N VAL A 45 8.32 -12.10 4.16
CA VAL A 45 8.49 -10.74 3.62
C VAL A 45 7.22 -9.87 3.73
N ASP A 46 6.05 -10.51 3.79
CA ASP A 46 4.75 -9.86 3.99
C ASP A 46 4.59 -9.19 5.35
N LYS A 47 5.43 -9.49 6.33
CA LYS A 47 5.43 -8.79 7.63
C LYS A 47 6.25 -7.51 7.62
N LEU A 48 7.08 -7.32 6.59
CA LEU A 48 8.08 -6.25 6.53
C LEU A 48 7.76 -5.20 5.46
N LEU A 49 7.06 -5.59 4.39
CA LEU A 49 6.88 -4.76 3.19
C LEU A 49 5.44 -4.79 2.69
N SER A 50 5.06 -3.75 1.95
CA SER A 50 3.81 -3.73 1.19
C SER A 50 3.89 -4.65 -0.03
N LYS A 51 2.74 -5.09 -0.53
CA LYS A 51 2.61 -5.95 -1.71
C LYS A 51 3.39 -5.42 -2.92
N VAL A 52 3.39 -4.11 -3.15
CA VAL A 52 4.07 -3.49 -4.31
C VAL A 52 5.58 -3.74 -4.26
N TYR A 53 6.20 -3.52 -3.10
CA TYR A 53 7.64 -3.76 -2.91
C TYR A 53 7.99 -5.24 -2.99
N ILE A 54 7.15 -6.10 -2.42
CA ILE A 54 7.35 -7.56 -2.47
C ILE A 54 7.41 -8.03 -3.91
N LEU A 55 6.45 -7.63 -4.75
CA LEU A 55 6.44 -8.02 -6.16
C LEU A 55 7.68 -7.52 -6.91
N GLY A 56 8.13 -6.29 -6.62
CA GLY A 56 9.36 -5.74 -7.20
C GLY A 56 10.60 -6.54 -6.83
N PHE A 57 10.80 -6.78 -5.54
CA PHE A 57 11.97 -7.52 -5.03
C PHE A 57 11.96 -8.99 -5.46
N VAL A 58 10.80 -9.63 -5.50
CA VAL A 58 10.67 -11.01 -5.99
C VAL A 58 11.06 -11.11 -7.47
N ARG A 59 10.62 -10.18 -8.32
CA ARG A 59 11.05 -10.15 -9.74
C ARG A 59 12.53 -9.92 -9.88
N GLN A 60 13.07 -8.92 -9.17
CA GLN A 60 14.48 -8.57 -9.28
C GLN A 60 15.38 -9.69 -8.76
N TYR A 61 15.04 -10.30 -7.64
CA TYR A 61 15.80 -11.44 -7.11
C TYR A 61 15.68 -12.67 -8.03
N ALA A 62 14.49 -12.93 -8.59
CA ALA A 62 14.29 -14.03 -9.54
C ALA A 62 15.15 -13.83 -10.78
N SER A 63 15.10 -12.64 -11.39
CA SER A 63 15.91 -12.29 -12.55
C SER A 63 17.40 -12.45 -12.27
N PHE A 64 17.87 -12.06 -11.08
CA PHE A 64 19.26 -12.21 -10.69
C PHE A 64 19.68 -13.69 -10.57
N LEU A 65 18.79 -14.56 -10.10
CA LEU A 65 19.02 -16.01 -10.00
C LEU A 65 18.72 -16.78 -11.30
N GLY A 66 18.42 -16.09 -12.41
CA GLY A 66 18.04 -16.73 -13.67
C GLY A 66 16.68 -17.42 -13.66
N LEU A 67 15.79 -17.02 -12.75
CA LEU A 67 14.41 -17.49 -12.64
C LEU A 67 13.43 -16.54 -13.33
N ASP A 68 12.31 -17.07 -13.80
CA ASP A 68 11.19 -16.27 -14.31
C ASP A 68 10.30 -15.81 -13.14
N GLY A 69 10.56 -14.58 -12.67
CA GLY A 69 9.83 -13.97 -11.57
C GLY A 69 8.34 -13.75 -11.86
N ASP A 70 7.99 -13.40 -13.10
CA ASP A 70 6.60 -13.16 -13.49
C ASP A 70 5.80 -14.46 -13.49
N LYS A 71 6.41 -15.56 -13.94
CA LYS A 71 5.82 -16.90 -13.84
C LYS A 71 5.61 -17.33 -12.38
N ILE A 72 6.60 -17.12 -11.51
CA ILE A 72 6.48 -17.43 -10.07
C ILE A 72 5.31 -16.66 -9.45
N ILE A 73 5.20 -15.37 -9.73
CA ILE A 73 4.12 -14.51 -9.22
C ILE A 73 2.76 -14.97 -9.76
N LYS A 74 2.66 -15.20 -11.07
CA LYS A 74 1.42 -15.59 -11.75
C LYS A 74 0.89 -16.95 -11.30
N GLN A 75 1.78 -17.90 -11.02
CA GLN A 75 1.41 -19.23 -10.52
C GLN A 75 1.01 -19.22 -9.04
N ASN A 76 1.44 -18.21 -8.28
CA ASN A 76 1.25 -18.15 -6.83
C ASN A 76 0.60 -16.82 -6.37
N PRO A 77 -0.55 -16.39 -6.93
CA PRO A 77 -1.14 -15.08 -6.62
C PRO A 77 -1.46 -14.92 -5.12
N LYS A 78 -1.92 -16.00 -4.49
CA LYS A 78 -2.26 -16.07 -3.06
C LYS A 78 -1.04 -15.91 -2.15
N ALA A 79 0.16 -16.29 -2.61
CA ALA A 79 1.38 -16.15 -1.83
C ALA A 79 1.81 -14.68 -1.69
N PHE A 80 1.37 -13.81 -2.60
CA PHE A 80 1.74 -12.39 -2.63
C PHE A 80 0.57 -11.45 -2.31
N ASP A 81 -0.58 -11.97 -1.88
CA ASP A 81 -1.64 -11.16 -1.29
C ASP A 81 -1.26 -10.76 0.13
N SER A 82 -0.68 -9.57 0.26
CA SER A 82 -0.34 -8.96 1.55
C SER A 82 -1.50 -8.07 2.01
N ASN A 83 -2.02 -8.34 3.21
CA ASN A 83 -3.05 -7.51 3.86
C ASN A 83 -2.44 -6.46 4.82
N VAL A 84 -1.14 -6.16 4.70
CA VAL A 84 -0.54 -5.13 5.54
C VAL A 84 -1.16 -3.79 5.14
N PRO A 85 -1.71 -3.02 6.11
CA PRO A 85 -2.18 -1.66 5.84
C PRO A 85 -1.09 -0.91 5.10
N LYS A 86 -1.45 -0.15 4.06
CA LYS A 86 -0.52 0.78 3.42
C LYS A 86 0.18 1.53 4.55
N GLN A 87 1.49 1.32 4.72
CA GLN A 87 2.28 2.28 5.47
C GLN A 87 2.19 3.54 4.63
N ASP A 88 1.30 4.45 5.03
CA ASP A 88 1.33 5.82 4.57
C ASP A 88 2.72 6.29 4.92
N PHE A 89 3.58 6.41 3.91
CA PHE A 89 4.91 6.94 4.08
C PHE A 89 4.75 8.41 4.45
N ASP A 90 4.56 8.68 5.73
CA ASP A 90 4.65 10.01 6.34
C ASP A 90 6.13 10.41 6.48
N TYR A 91 6.92 10.15 5.44
CA TYR A 91 8.23 10.75 5.31
C TYR A 91 7.99 12.04 4.55
N GLY A 92 8.05 13.17 5.28
CA GLY A 92 7.95 14.54 4.79
C GLY A 92 9.07 14.93 3.83
N ILE A 93 9.25 14.15 2.77
CA ILE A 93 10.01 14.53 1.60
C ILE A 93 9.07 15.44 0.82
N GLY A 94 9.36 16.74 0.82
CA GLY A 94 8.63 17.78 0.08
C GLY A 94 8.77 17.63 -1.43
N THR A 95 8.41 16.48 -1.97
CA THR A 95 8.49 16.16 -3.40
C THR A 95 7.10 15.80 -3.88
N LEU A 96 6.50 16.77 -4.58
CA LEU A 96 5.35 16.70 -5.47
C LEU A 96 4.14 15.93 -4.91
N GLU A 97 3.11 16.69 -4.53
CA GLU A 97 1.76 16.20 -4.29
C GLU A 97 1.38 15.09 -5.27
N VAL A 98 1.27 13.88 -4.76
CA VAL A 98 0.56 12.81 -5.46
C VAL A 98 -0.89 13.28 -5.56
N ARG A 99 -1.29 13.75 -6.74
CA ARG A 99 -2.69 14.02 -7.10
C ARG A 99 -3.47 12.71 -6.96
N ASN A 100 -4.00 12.48 -5.76
CA ASN A 100 -4.74 11.27 -5.42
C ASN A 100 -6.04 11.28 -6.22
N THR A 101 -6.10 10.41 -7.23
CA THR A 101 -7.30 10.16 -8.03
C THR A 101 -8.33 9.48 -7.15
N GLN A 102 -9.42 10.20 -6.87
CA GLN A 102 -10.76 9.71 -6.55
C GLN A 102 -10.84 8.30 -5.91
N SER A 103 -10.78 8.25 -4.59
CA SER A 103 -11.70 7.37 -3.85
C SER A 103 -12.74 8.25 -3.19
N SER A 104 -13.76 8.60 -3.97
CA SER A 104 -14.96 9.28 -3.51
C SER A 104 -15.76 8.33 -2.61
N SER A 105 -15.35 8.21 -1.35
CA SER A 105 -16.23 7.81 -0.27
C SER A 105 -16.75 9.09 0.36
N ALA A 106 -17.95 9.48 -0.08
CA ALA A 106 -18.69 10.65 0.35
C ALA A 106 -18.70 10.79 1.88
N LYS A 107 -17.80 11.63 2.42
CA LYS A 107 -17.98 12.25 3.74
C LYS A 107 -18.54 13.64 3.52
N ILE A 108 -19.77 13.68 3.06
CA ILE A 108 -20.59 14.88 3.19
C ILE A 108 -21.01 14.92 4.65
N LEU A 109 -20.88 16.09 5.29
CA LEU A 109 -21.46 16.57 6.56
C LEU A 109 -20.41 16.95 7.62
N PRO A 110 -19.99 18.23 7.57
CA PRO A 110 -20.22 19.12 8.71
C PRO A 110 -21.06 20.37 8.38
N ASN A 111 -21.28 20.66 7.09
CA ASN A 111 -21.83 21.97 6.66
C ASN A 111 -23.37 22.05 6.65
N ALA A 112 -24.10 20.94 6.82
CA ALA A 112 -25.57 20.99 6.86
C ALA A 112 -26.12 21.70 8.10
N MET A 113 -25.37 21.73 9.21
CA MET A 113 -25.75 22.53 10.38
C MET A 113 -25.87 24.02 10.03
N TRP A 114 -24.95 24.57 9.23
CA TRP A 114 -25.01 25.98 8.82
C TRP A 114 -26.19 26.29 7.91
N ILE A 115 -26.60 25.33 7.08
CA ILE A 115 -27.78 25.48 6.22
C ILE A 115 -29.06 25.53 7.07
N VAL A 116 -29.19 24.63 8.05
CA VAL A 116 -30.34 24.62 8.97
C VAL A 116 -30.39 25.90 9.80
N ILE A 117 -29.25 26.34 10.34
CA ILE A 117 -29.14 27.61 11.09
C ILE A 117 -29.55 28.79 10.19
N GLY A 118 -29.08 28.84 8.95
CA GLY A 118 -29.44 29.89 7.99
C GLY A 118 -30.95 29.94 7.69
N ILE A 119 -31.59 28.77 7.51
CA ILE A 119 -33.04 28.69 7.26
C ILE A 119 -33.83 29.21 8.47
N VAL A 120 -33.46 28.82 9.69
CA VAL A 120 -34.14 29.28 10.91
C VAL A 120 -34.05 30.81 11.07
N VAL A 121 -32.88 31.39 10.79
CA VAL A 121 -32.68 32.84 10.85
C VAL A 121 -33.55 33.58 9.82
N LEU A 122 -33.63 33.07 8.58
CA LEU A 122 -34.45 33.66 7.53
C LEU A 122 -35.95 33.61 7.87
N ILE A 123 -36.43 32.49 8.41
CA ILE A 123 -37.83 32.35 8.83
C ILE A 123 -38.14 33.31 9.97
N GLY A 124 -37.25 33.43 10.96
CA GLY A 124 -37.40 34.38 12.07
C GLY A 124 -37.43 35.84 11.60
N ALA A 125 -36.51 36.22 10.71
CA ALA A 125 -36.47 37.56 10.13
C ALA A 125 -37.75 37.89 9.33
N TRP A 126 -38.25 36.93 8.55
CA TRP A 126 -39.50 37.10 7.82
C TRP A 126 -40.70 37.28 8.75
N PHE A 127 -40.79 36.49 9.82
CA PHE A 127 -41.87 36.61 10.80
C PHE A 127 -41.83 37.95 11.55
N PHE A 128 -40.63 38.41 11.90
CA PHE A 128 -40.41 39.71 12.55
C PHE A 128 -40.77 40.89 11.62
N ALA A 129 -40.36 40.84 10.35
CA ALA A 129 -40.73 41.84 9.36
C ALA A 129 -42.24 41.91 9.15
N ARG A 130 -42.92 40.76 9.13
CA ARG A 130 -44.38 40.66 9.08
C ARG A 130 -45.05 41.24 10.33
N ALA A 131 -44.48 41.03 11.52
CA ALA A 131 -45.02 41.53 12.78
C ALA A 131 -44.92 43.07 12.91
N ILE A 132 -43.93 43.69 12.27
CA ILE A 132 -43.72 45.16 12.28
C ILE A 132 -44.58 45.87 11.22
N GLY A 133 -45.32 45.14 10.38
CA GLY A 133 -46.20 45.75 9.37
C GLY A 133 -45.43 46.36 8.20
N VAL A 134 -44.24 45.84 7.89
CA VAL A 134 -43.45 46.25 6.70
C VAL A 134 -44.03 45.64 5.40
N PHE A 135 -45.11 44.85 5.50
CA PHE A 135 -45.95 44.37 4.40
C PHE A 135 -47.41 44.28 4.84
#